data_AF-A0A2D8PR00-F1
#
_entry.id   AF-A0A2D8PR00-F1
#
_cell.length_a   1.000
_cell.length_b   1.000
_cell.length_c   1.000
_cell.angle_alpha   90.00
_cell.angle_beta   90.00
_cell.angle_gamma   90.00
#
_symmetry.space_group_name_H-M   'P 1'
#
loop_
_entity.id
_entity.type
_entity.pdbx_description
1 polymer ?
#
loop_
_entity_poly.entity_id
_entity_poly.type
_entity_poly.pdbx_seq_one_letter_code
_entity_poly.pdbx_strand_id
1 'polypeptide(L)' 'MADNKTRLDVEFAGLLAASGVPVSEEERAELRKAYDTLCDLAKRVRTPGRDWTAKPMPSFAATPVAEPKE' A
#
# COMPACT_ATOMS: atom_id res chain seq x y z
N MET A 1 16.44 -5.96 18.85
CA MET A 1 15.29 -5.11 18.47
C MET A 1 15.66 -3.96 17.53
N ALA A 2 16.95 -3.69 17.26
CA ALA A 2 17.38 -2.58 16.39
C ALA A 2 17.10 -2.82 14.89
N ASP A 3 17.10 -4.08 14.46
CA ASP A 3 17.07 -4.48 13.04
C ASP A 3 15.77 -4.12 12.30
N ASN A 4 14.66 -4.02 13.03
CA ASN A 4 13.36 -3.78 12.42
C ASN A 4 13.10 -2.29 12.12
N LYS A 5 13.74 -1.38 12.85
CA LYS A 5 13.57 0.07 12.64
C LYS A 5 14.26 0.52 11.35
N THR A 6 15.49 0.06 11.15
CA THR A 6 16.31 0.36 9.97
C THR A 6 15.67 -0.17 8.68
N ARG A 7 14.97 -1.30 8.73
CA ARG A 7 14.26 -1.84 7.56
C ARG A 7 13.07 -0.98 7.14
N LEU A 8 12.26 -0.56 8.13
CA LEU A 8 11.11 0.31 7.90
C LEU A 8 11.52 1.70 7.38
N ASP A 9 12.68 2.20 7.80
CA ASP A 9 13.27 3.44 7.27
C ASP A 9 13.56 3.33 5.77
N VAL A 10 14.16 2.22 5.34
CA VAL A 10 14.48 1.95 3.93
C VAL A 10 13.20 1.75 3.11
N GLU A 11 12.23 1.00 3.62
CA GLU A 11 10.93 0.81 2.96
C GLU A 11 10.19 2.15 2.79
N PHE A 12 10.15 3.00 3.83
CA PHE A 12 9.54 4.32 3.76
C PHE A 12 10.21 5.23 2.72
N ALA A 13 11.55 5.28 2.70
CA ALA A 13 12.29 6.05 1.71
C ALA A 13 12.04 5.54 0.28
N GLY A 14 11.96 4.22 0.10
CA GLY A 14 11.61 3.61 -1.19
C GLY A 14 10.20 3.95 -1.66
N LEU A 15 9.22 3.98 -0.74
CA LEU A 15 7.84 4.38 -1.06
C LEU A 15 7.74 5.84 -1.47
N LEU A 16 8.44 6.74 -0.78
CA LEU A 16 8.50 8.15 -1.16
C LEU A 16 9.11 8.32 -2.56
N ALA A 17 10.24 7.65 -2.83
CA ALA A 17 10.89 7.72 -4.13
C ALA A 17 10.00 7.15 -5.26
N ALA A 18 9.32 6.03 -5.01
CA ALA A 18 8.41 5.41 -5.97
C ALA A 18 7.15 6.24 -6.25
N SER A 19 6.74 7.08 -5.30
CA SER A 19 5.58 7.96 -5.48
C SER A 19 5.80 9.02 -6.56
N GLY A 20 7.07 9.43 -6.80
CA GLY A 20 7.41 10.52 -7.71
C GLY A 20 6.88 11.89 -7.30
N VAL A 21 6.26 12.00 -6.13
CA VAL A 21 5.70 13.25 -5.61
C VAL A 21 6.82 14.01 -4.88
N PRO A 22 7.06 15.29 -5.19
CA PRO A 22 7.95 16.11 -4.38
C PRO A 22 7.29 16.39 -3.02
N VAL A 23 8.03 16.14 -1.95
CA VAL A 23 7.54 16.26 -0.57
C VAL A 23 8.51 17.15 0.20
N SER A 24 8.00 18.14 0.94
CA SER A 24 8.81 18.98 1.84
C SER A 24 9.34 18.17 3.04
N GLU A 25 10.32 18.69 3.77
CA GLU A 25 10.82 18.00 4.96
C GLU A 25 9.77 17.95 6.09
N GLU A 26 8.90 18.95 6.21
CA GLU A 26 7.77 18.94 7.15
C GLU A 26 6.74 17.87 6.76
N GLU A 27 6.36 17.80 5.48
CA GLU A 27 5.43 16.79 4.96
C GLU A 27 6.01 15.38 5.12
N ARG A 28 7.32 15.22 4.91
CA ARG A 28 8.04 13.95 5.11
C ARG A 28 7.95 13.48 6.56
N ALA A 29 8.08 14.39 7.53
CA ALA A 29 7.97 14.06 8.95
C ALA A 29 6.55 13.59 9.32
N GLU A 30 5.51 14.23 8.78
CA GLU A 30 4.12 13.81 9.00
C GLU A 30 3.79 12.48 8.31
N LEU A 31 4.22 12.30 7.06
CA LEU A 31 4.10 11.03 6.34
C LEU A 31 4.80 9.89 7.08
N ARG A 32 5.94 10.18 7.72
CA ARG A 32 6.65 9.20 8.53
C ARG A 32 5.83 8.75 9.74
N LYS A 33 5.20 9.68 10.47
CA LYS A 33 4.31 9.33 11.60
C LYS A 33 3.11 8.50 11.14
N ALA A 34 2.52 8.85 10.00
CA ALA A 34 1.41 8.11 9.42
C ALA A 34 1.84 6.69 9.03
N TYR A 35 3.00 6.55 8.38
CA TYR A 35 3.57 5.25 8.02
C TYR A 35 3.81 4.37 9.25
N ASP A 36 4.44 4.90 10.30
CA ASP A 36 4.67 4.16 11.55
C ASP A 36 3.34 3.68 12.17
N THR A 37 2.32 4.55 12.21
CA THR A 37 0.98 4.22 12.72
C THR A 37 0.33 3.08 11.92
N LEU A 38 0.46 3.11 10.59
CA LEU A 38 -0.06 2.06 9.71
C LEU A 38 0.70 0.75 9.89
N CYS A 39 2.02 0.78 10.03
CA CYS A 39 2.82 -0.41 10.32
C CYS A 39 2.42 -1.06 11.65
N ASP A 40 2.16 -0.27 12.69
CA ASP A 40 1.72 -0.77 13.98
C ASP A 40 0.29 -1.29 13.96
N LEU A 41 -0.59 -0.68 13.17
CA LEU A 41 -1.91 -1.25 12.90
C LEU A 41 -1.77 -2.61 12.18
N ALA A 42 -0.96 -2.68 11.12
CA ALA A 42 -0.72 -3.89 10.34
C ALA A 42 -0.17 -5.04 11.20
N LYS A 43 0.74 -4.75 12.15
CA LYS A 43 1.22 -5.74 13.13
C LYS A 43 0.09 -6.29 14.02
N ARG A 44 -0.80 -5.42 14.49
CA ARG A 44 -1.92 -5.81 15.37
C ARG A 44 -2.99 -6.61 14.66
N VAL A 45 -3.29 -6.27 13.41
CA VAL A 45 -4.35 -6.94 12.64
C VAL A 45 -3.86 -8.19 11.91
N ARG A 46 -2.53 -8.39 11.79
CA ARG A 46 -1.96 -9.60 11.19
C ARG A 46 -2.32 -10.83 12.00
N THR A 47 -3.38 -11.51 11.57
CA THR A 47 -3.78 -12.82 12.08
C THR A 47 -2.95 -13.90 11.38
N PRO A 48 -2.27 -14.80 12.12
CA PRO A 48 -1.63 -15.97 11.53
C PRO A 48 -2.65 -16.79 10.73
N GLY A 49 -2.34 -17.11 9.47
CA GLY A 49 -3.22 -17.87 8.58
C GLY A 49 -4.21 -17.06 7.74
N ARG A 50 -4.32 -15.74 7.93
CA ARG A 50 -5.09 -14.88 7.03
C ARG A 50 -4.22 -14.44 5.86
N ASP A 51 -4.66 -14.71 4.64
CA ASP A 51 -4.03 -14.17 3.44
C ASP A 51 -4.33 -12.67 3.30
N TRP A 52 -3.27 -11.87 3.31
CA TRP A 52 -3.31 -10.41 3.14
C TRP A 52 -2.90 -9.98 1.73
N THR A 53 -2.67 -10.92 0.82
CA THR A 53 -2.40 -10.62 -0.58
C THR A 53 -3.60 -9.88 -1.16
N ALA A 54 -3.36 -8.69 -1.73
CA ALA A 54 -4.40 -7.92 -2.39
C ALA A 54 -4.97 -8.78 -3.53
N LYS A 55 -6.21 -9.25 -3.36
CA LYS A 55 -6.88 -10.03 -4.41
C LYS A 55 -7.18 -9.07 -5.56
N PRO A 56 -6.74 -9.38 -6.79
CA PRO A 56 -7.10 -8.55 -7.93
C PRO A 56 -8.62 -8.44 -7.98
N MET A 57 -9.14 -7.23 -8.21
CA MET A 57 -10.55 -7.09 -8.51
C MET A 57 -10.87 -8.01 -9.70
N PRO A 58 -11.98 -8.77 -9.67
CA PRO A 58 -12.41 -9.50 -10.83
C PRO A 58 -12.53 -8.50 -11.98
N SER A 59 -11.82 -8.77 -13.07
CA SER A 59 -11.90 -7.92 -14.26
C SER A 59 -13.36 -7.85 -14.67
N PHE A 60 -13.94 -6.65 -14.67
CA PHE A 60 -15.26 -6.45 -15.24
C PHE A 60 -15.13 -6.65 -16.74
N ALA A 61 -15.39 -7.86 -17.21
CA ALA A 61 -15.55 -8.12 -18.63
C ALA A 61 -16.91 -7.51 -19.00
N ALA A 62 -16.91 -6.34 -19.64
CA ALA A 62 -18.12 -5.80 -20.23
C ALA A 62 -18.63 -6.85 -21.24
N THR A 63 -19.75 -7.50 -20.93
CA THR A 63 -20.40 -8.41 -21.87
C THR A 63 -20.76 -7.58 -23.10
N PRO A 64 -20.24 -7.90 -24.30
CA PRO A 64 -20.66 -7.18 -25.49
C PRO A 64 -22.16 -7.45 -25.71
N VAL A 65 -22.96 -6.39 -25.70
CA VAL A 65 -24.36 -6.46 -26.10
C VAL A 65 -24.35 -6.75 -27.60
N ALA A 66 -24.71 -7.97 -27.99
CA ALA A 66 -24.90 -8.29 -29.39
C ALA A 66 -26.05 -7.42 -29.92
N GLU A 67 -25.74 -6.47 -30.80
CA GLU A 67 -26.77 -5.72 -31.51
C GLU A 67 -27.62 -6.71 -32.33
N PRO A 68 -28.96 -6.61 -32.28
CA PRO A 68 -29.82 -7.44 -33.10
C PRO A 68 -29.59 -7.08 -34.56
N LYS A 69 -29.19 -8.07 -35.36
CA LYS A 69 -29.12 -7.93 -36.83
C LYS A 69 -30.55 -7.96 -37.39
N GLU A 70 -30.90 -6.91 -38.13
CA GLU A 70 -32.10 -6.82 -38.97
C GLU A 70 -32.18 -7.93 -40.03
#